data_AF-A0A3A0CZR1-F1
#
_entry.id   AF-A0A3A0CZR1-F1
#
_cell.length_a   1.000
_cell.length_b   1.000
_cell.length_c   1.000
_cell.angle_alpha   90.00
_cell.angle_beta   90.00
_cell.angle_gamma   90.00
#
_symmetry.space_group_name_H-M   'P 1'
#
loop_
_entity.id
_entity.type
_entity.pdbx_description
1 polymer ?
#
loop_
_entity_poly.entity_id
_entity_poly.type
_entity_poly.pdbx_seq_one_letter_code
_entity_poly.pdbx_strand_id
1 'polypeptide(L)'
;MSAIVWALATASLAQDTLWETYINEAGAAEQHAQYDKALRLYKLALEEAEKFGPTDQRLATSLNNLAELYRTQGDYARAEPLHKRSLAILEKALGPDHPDVATSLENYAALLRATKREAEAKEFEKRAAAIRAKRR
;
A
#
# COMPACT_ATOMS: atom_id res chain seq x y z
N MET A 1 43.56 16.50 -16.18
CA MET A 1 43.67 16.00 -14.79
C MET A 1 42.31 16.20 -14.15
N SER A 2 41.45 15.18 -14.26
CA SER A 2 40.04 15.24 -13.88
C SER A 2 39.76 14.11 -12.90
N ALA A 3 39.33 14.41 -11.68
CA ALA A 3 38.55 13.52 -10.81
C ALA A 3 38.26 14.20 -9.46
N ILE A 4 37.45 15.26 -9.46
CA ILE A 4 36.81 15.75 -8.23
C ILE A 4 35.36 16.12 -8.52
N VAL A 5 34.53 15.16 -8.98
CA VAL A 5 33.06 15.28 -8.93
C VAL A 5 32.39 13.89 -8.98
N TRP A 6 32.65 12.96 -8.04
CA TRP A 6 31.88 11.69 -7.98
C TRP A 6 31.68 11.13 -6.57
N ALA A 7 31.49 11.97 -5.54
CA ALA A 7 31.15 11.48 -4.19
C ALA A 7 29.79 11.96 -3.65
N LEU A 8 28.99 12.68 -4.45
CA LEU A 8 27.67 13.18 -4.02
C LEU A 8 26.50 12.73 -4.90
N ALA A 9 26.68 11.68 -5.71
CA ALA A 9 25.60 11.07 -6.48
C ALA A 9 25.20 9.66 -6.01
N THR A 10 25.97 9.03 -5.11
CA THR A 10 25.69 7.66 -4.65
C THR A 10 24.80 7.58 -3.39
N ALA A 11 24.62 8.68 -2.66
CA ALA A 11 23.72 8.72 -1.50
C ALA A 11 22.24 8.80 -1.91
N SER A 12 21.92 9.36 -3.08
CA SER A 12 20.53 9.51 -3.54
C SER A 12 19.91 8.19 -4.02
N LEU A 13 20.71 7.21 -4.44
CA LEU A 13 20.23 5.90 -4.92
C LEU A 13 20.07 4.86 -3.79
N ALA A 14 20.56 5.16 -2.58
CA ALA A 14 20.42 4.27 -1.42
C ALA A 14 19.16 4.56 -0.58
N GLN A 15 18.54 5.74 -0.75
CA GLN A 15 17.35 6.12 0.02
C GLN A 15 16.08 5.46 -0.55
N ASP A 16 16.04 5.21 -1.87
CA ASP A 16 14.89 4.57 -2.54
C ASP A 16 14.82 3.05 -2.33
N THR A 17 15.83 2.41 -1.72
CA THR A 17 15.87 0.94 -1.55
C THR A 17 15.35 0.45 -0.20
N LEU A 18 15.31 1.29 0.84
CA LEU A 18 14.90 0.86 2.19
C LEU A 18 13.41 0.50 2.25
N TRP A 19 12.55 1.35 1.67
CA TRP A 19 11.12 1.06 1.57
C TRP A 19 10.87 -0.26 0.81
N GLU A 20 11.52 -0.44 -0.35
CA GLU A 20 11.38 -1.65 -1.17
C GLU A 20 11.82 -2.89 -0.39
N THR A 21 12.95 -2.80 0.32
CA THR A 21 13.48 -3.89 1.15
C THR A 21 12.48 -4.26 2.23
N TYR A 22 11.94 -3.28 2.97
CA TYR A 22 10.97 -3.54 4.02
C TYR A 22 9.67 -4.13 3.50
N ILE A 23 9.14 -3.64 2.37
CA ILE A 23 7.91 -4.18 1.76
C ILE A 23 8.12 -5.63 1.30
N ASN A 24 9.23 -5.92 0.63
CA ASN A 24 9.52 -7.25 0.12
C ASN A 24 9.77 -8.24 1.27
N GLU A 25 10.52 -7.85 2.29
CA GLU A 25 10.78 -8.69 3.46
C GLU A 25 9.52 -8.89 4.29
N ALA A 26 8.64 -7.88 4.41
CA ALA A 26 7.35 -8.02 5.07
C ALA A 26 6.45 -9.03 4.36
N GLY A 27 6.36 -8.93 3.03
CA GLY A 27 5.60 -9.89 2.21
C GLY A 27 6.15 -11.32 2.35
N ALA A 28 7.47 -11.50 2.36
CA ALA A 28 8.09 -12.79 2.62
C ALA A 28 7.78 -13.31 4.04
N ALA A 29 7.82 -12.42 5.05
CA ALA A 29 7.46 -12.78 6.42
C ALA A 29 6.00 -13.25 6.52
N GLU A 30 5.06 -12.62 5.80
CA GLU A 30 3.67 -13.10 5.72
C GLU A 30 3.56 -14.50 5.10
N GLN A 31 4.28 -14.77 4.01
CA GLN A 31 4.30 -16.10 3.38
C GLN A 31 4.79 -17.20 4.34
N HIS A 32 5.68 -16.85 5.25
CA HIS A 32 6.19 -17.74 6.30
C HIS A 32 5.39 -17.66 7.62
N ALA A 33 4.21 -17.03 7.61
CA ALA A 33 3.35 -16.82 8.78
C ALA A 33 4.03 -16.10 9.97
N GLN A 34 5.08 -15.33 9.69
CA GLN A 34 5.80 -14.50 10.66
C GLN A 34 5.12 -13.13 10.82
N TYR A 35 3.87 -13.14 11.31
CA TYR A 35 3.02 -11.94 11.35
C TYR A 35 3.60 -10.80 12.20
N ASP A 36 4.27 -11.09 13.32
CA ASP A 36 4.91 -10.06 14.15
C ASP A 36 6.04 -9.35 13.41
N LYS A 37 6.83 -10.11 12.64
CA LYS A 37 7.92 -9.58 11.81
C LYS A 37 7.34 -8.74 10.67
N ALA A 38 6.33 -9.26 9.97
CA ALA A 38 5.64 -8.54 8.90
C ALA A 38 5.06 -7.20 9.41
N LEU A 39 4.41 -7.22 10.58
CA LEU A 39 3.83 -6.03 11.20
C LEU A 39 4.89 -4.96 11.47
N ARG A 40 6.03 -5.37 12.01
CA ARG A 40 7.15 -4.44 12.26
C ARG A 40 7.69 -3.86 10.95
N LEU A 41 7.89 -4.69 9.95
CA LEU A 41 8.46 -4.27 8.67
C LEU A 41 7.52 -3.33 7.90
N TYR A 42 6.20 -3.59 7.89
CA TYR A 42 5.27 -2.66 7.26
C TYR A 42 5.18 -1.32 7.97
N LYS A 43 5.33 -1.28 9.29
CA LYS A 43 5.41 0.00 10.02
C LYS A 43 6.66 0.79 9.65
N LEU A 44 7.82 0.11 9.54
CA LEU A 44 9.05 0.75 9.07
C LEU A 44 8.91 1.24 7.63
N ALA A 45 8.31 0.43 6.75
CA ALA A 45 8.02 0.86 5.37
C ALA A 45 7.08 2.06 5.33
N LEU A 46 6.10 2.13 6.23
CA LEU A 46 5.20 3.28 6.34
C LEU A 46 5.96 4.55 6.76
N GLU A 47 6.81 4.46 7.78
CA GLU A 47 7.63 5.58 8.26
C GLU A 47 8.59 6.10 7.17
N GLU A 48 9.22 5.20 6.41
CA GLU A 48 10.05 5.60 5.27
C GLU A 48 9.23 6.25 4.17
N ALA A 49 8.06 5.71 3.85
CA ALA A 49 7.19 6.25 2.81
C ALA A 49 6.69 7.67 3.14
N GLU A 50 6.44 7.98 4.42
CA GLU A 50 6.00 9.32 4.85
C GLU A 50 7.05 10.42 4.56
N LYS A 51 8.34 10.07 4.44
CA LYS A 51 9.42 11.03 4.14
C LYS A 51 9.34 11.58 2.71
N PHE A 52 8.78 10.82 1.77
CA PHE A 52 8.68 11.22 0.37
C PHE A 52 7.45 12.11 0.08
N GLY A 53 6.51 12.17 1.02
CA GLY A 53 5.39 13.11 1.00
C GLY A 53 4.02 12.44 1.15
N PRO A 54 2.99 13.23 1.49
CA PRO A 54 1.67 12.73 1.87
C PRO A 54 0.84 12.17 0.72
N THR A 55 1.28 12.36 -0.53
CA THR A 55 0.62 11.85 -1.75
C THR A 55 1.49 10.85 -2.50
N ASP A 56 2.60 10.41 -1.93
CA ASP A 56 3.47 9.43 -2.56
C ASP A 56 2.77 8.06 -2.63
N GLN A 57 2.92 7.36 -3.76
CA GLN A 57 2.30 6.05 -3.98
C GLN A 57 2.79 5.00 -2.97
N ARG A 58 4.05 5.07 -2.53
CA ARG A 58 4.63 4.17 -1.53
C ARG A 58 3.88 4.24 -0.21
N LEU A 59 3.39 5.43 0.14
CA LEU A 59 2.60 5.64 1.36
C LEU A 59 1.28 4.87 1.27
N ALA A 60 0.60 4.94 0.12
CA ALA A 60 -0.62 4.16 -0.10
C ALA A 60 -0.36 2.65 -0.07
N THR A 61 0.70 2.18 -0.75
CA THR A 61 1.07 0.76 -0.75
C THR A 61 1.36 0.25 0.66
N SER A 62 2.15 0.96 1.46
CA SER A 62 2.45 0.58 2.85
C SER A 62 1.18 0.54 3.71
N LEU A 63 0.28 1.53 3.56
CA LEU A 63 -1.00 1.55 4.27
C LEU A 63 -1.90 0.38 3.88
N ASN A 64 -2.01 0.07 2.59
CA ASN A 64 -2.81 -1.04 2.10
C ASN A 64 -2.32 -2.39 2.63
N ASN A 65 -1.00 -2.61 2.60
CA ASN A 65 -0.43 -3.88 3.06
C ASN A 65 -0.56 -4.05 4.58
N LEU A 66 -0.36 -2.98 5.35
CA LEU A 66 -0.61 -2.99 6.79
C LEU A 66 -2.09 -3.24 7.11
N ALA A 67 -3.00 -2.65 6.33
CA ALA A 67 -4.44 -2.89 6.47
C ALA A 67 -4.79 -4.36 6.20
N GLU A 68 -4.21 -4.94 5.16
CA GLU A 68 -4.44 -6.33 4.79
C GLU A 68 -3.92 -7.29 5.87
N LEU A 69 -2.74 -7.01 6.44
CA LEU A 69 -2.21 -7.77 7.58
C LEU A 69 -3.12 -7.69 8.81
N TYR A 70 -3.75 -6.54 9.08
CA TYR A 70 -4.75 -6.44 10.15
C TYR A 70 -6.02 -7.21 9.82
N ARG A 71 -6.47 -7.19 8.56
CA ARG A 71 -7.62 -7.96 8.08
C ARG A 71 -7.38 -9.46 8.22
N THR A 72 -6.20 -9.97 7.86
CA THR A 72 -5.87 -11.40 8.00
C THR A 72 -5.83 -11.85 9.47
N GLN A 73 -5.43 -10.96 10.39
CA GLN A 73 -5.47 -11.18 11.83
C GLN A 73 -6.86 -10.95 12.46
N GLY A 74 -7.86 -10.53 11.69
CA GLY A 74 -9.22 -10.27 12.17
C GLY A 74 -9.43 -8.90 12.84
N ASP A 75 -8.42 -8.03 12.85
CA ASP A 75 -8.51 -6.68 13.41
C ASP A 75 -9.04 -5.68 12.38
N TYR A 76 -10.33 -5.81 12.08
CA TYR A 76 -10.99 -4.99 11.07
C TYR A 76 -11.06 -3.51 11.46
N ALA A 77 -11.06 -3.21 12.76
CA ALA A 77 -11.11 -1.84 13.28
C ALA A 77 -9.83 -1.06 12.94
N ARG A 78 -8.66 -1.71 12.98
CA ARG A 78 -7.41 -1.09 12.53
C ARG A 78 -7.24 -1.12 11.01
N ALA A 79 -7.77 -2.12 10.32
CA ALA A 79 -7.66 -2.23 8.87
C ALA A 79 -8.46 -1.15 8.11
N GLU A 80 -9.70 -0.88 8.53
CA GLU A 80 -10.59 0.03 7.81
C GLU A 80 -10.04 1.45 7.57
N PRO A 81 -9.54 2.19 8.58
CA PRO A 81 -9.01 3.53 8.36
C PRO A 81 -7.79 3.54 7.44
N LEU A 82 -6.99 2.47 7.45
CA LEU A 82 -5.80 2.36 6.61
C LEU A 82 -6.16 2.13 5.14
N HIS A 83 -7.12 1.25 4.84
CA HIS A 83 -7.63 1.10 3.47
C HIS A 83 -8.24 2.40 2.93
N LYS A 84 -9.02 3.12 3.75
CA LYS A 84 -9.59 4.42 3.34
C LYS A 84 -8.50 5.44 3.01
N ARG A 85 -7.47 5.55 3.87
CA ARG A 85 -6.36 6.48 3.66
C ARG A 85 -5.56 6.11 2.40
N SER A 86 -5.26 4.82 2.20
CA SER A 86 -4.62 4.32 0.98
C SER A 86 -5.39 4.70 -0.28
N LEU A 87 -6.70 4.41 -0.29
CA LEU A 87 -7.56 4.71 -1.45
C LEU A 87 -7.56 6.21 -1.77
N ALA A 88 -7.73 7.07 -0.77
CA ALA A 88 -7.74 8.51 -0.97
C ALA A 88 -6.41 9.05 -1.51
N ILE A 89 -5.28 8.49 -1.08
CA ILE A 89 -3.96 8.85 -1.60
C ILE A 89 -3.84 8.43 -3.07
N LEU A 90 -4.21 7.19 -3.42
CA LEU A 90 -4.12 6.71 -4.80
C LEU A 90 -5.03 7.49 -5.75
N GLU A 91 -6.26 7.81 -5.33
CA GLU A 91 -7.17 8.63 -6.13
C GLU A 91 -6.60 10.02 -6.39
N LYS A 92 -5.93 10.63 -5.41
CA LYS A 92 -5.31 11.95 -5.55
C LYS A 92 -4.02 11.91 -6.38
N ALA A 93 -3.21 10.88 -6.22
CA ALA A 93 -1.90 10.77 -6.86
C ALA A 93 -1.98 10.31 -8.32
N LEU A 94 -2.87 9.35 -8.61
CA LEU A 94 -2.93 8.65 -9.90
C LEU A 94 -4.24 8.91 -10.67
N GLY A 95 -5.24 9.46 -10.00
CA GLY A 95 -6.58 9.68 -10.54
C GLY A 95 -7.55 8.52 -10.27
N PRO A 96 -8.86 8.78 -10.28
CA PRO A 96 -9.89 7.84 -9.81
C PRO A 96 -10.11 6.62 -10.71
N ASP A 97 -9.59 6.65 -11.95
CA ASP A 97 -9.68 5.58 -12.96
C ASP A 97 -8.36 4.78 -13.10
N HIS A 98 -7.40 4.96 -12.20
CA HIS A 98 -6.13 4.22 -12.26
C HIS A 98 -6.31 2.76 -11.81
N PRO A 99 -5.60 1.77 -12.42
CA PRO A 99 -5.65 0.37 -11.98
C PRO A 99 -5.36 0.14 -10.50
N ASP A 100 -4.40 0.91 -9.95
CA ASP A 100 -4.04 0.76 -8.54
C ASP A 100 -5.17 1.21 -7.60
N VAL A 101 -6.00 2.16 -8.04
CA VAL A 101 -7.25 2.51 -7.36
C VAL A 101 -8.21 1.33 -7.39
N ALA A 102 -8.34 0.62 -8.53
CA ALA A 102 -9.16 -0.59 -8.61
C ALA A 102 -8.69 -1.69 -7.65
N THR A 103 -7.39 -1.92 -7.55
CA THR A 103 -6.81 -2.88 -6.58
C THR A 103 -7.11 -2.47 -5.14
N SER A 104 -6.93 -1.19 -4.80
CA SER A 104 -7.23 -0.70 -3.44
C SER A 104 -8.72 -0.78 -3.09
N LEU A 105 -9.61 -0.57 -4.08
CA LEU A 105 -11.06 -0.72 -3.93
C LEU A 105 -11.45 -2.17 -3.61
N GLU A 106 -10.83 -3.14 -4.29
CA GLU A 106 -11.10 -4.57 -4.04
C GLU A 106 -10.62 -5.03 -2.67
N ASN A 107 -9.43 -4.60 -2.24
CA ASN A 107 -8.94 -4.94 -0.90
C ASN A 107 -9.85 -4.36 0.18
N TYR A 108 -10.32 -3.12 0.00
CA TYR A 108 -11.28 -2.53 0.92
C TYR A 108 -12.64 -3.24 0.88
N ALA A 109 -13.11 -3.66 -0.29
CA ALA A 109 -14.33 -4.46 -0.41
C ALA A 109 -14.21 -5.81 0.31
N ALA A 110 -13.05 -6.47 0.25
CA ALA A 110 -12.78 -7.71 0.97
C ALA A 110 -12.89 -7.53 2.49
N LEU A 111 -12.39 -6.40 3.03
CA LEU A 111 -12.61 -6.04 4.43
C LEU A 111 -14.11 -5.88 4.74
N LEU A 112 -14.85 -5.16 3.90
CA LEU A 112 -16.27 -4.89 4.11
C LEU A 112 -17.08 -6.18 4.15
N ARG A 113 -16.80 -7.15 3.28
CA ARG A 113 -17.37 -8.50 3.35
C ARG A 113 -17.10 -9.19 4.68
N ALA A 114 -15.85 -9.15 5.14
CA ALA A 114 -15.47 -9.75 6.43
C ALA A 114 -16.25 -9.12 7.61
N THR A 115 -16.61 -7.84 7.50
CA THR A 115 -17.46 -7.12 8.47
C THR A 115 -18.97 -7.23 8.21
N LYS A 116 -19.41 -8.12 7.30
CA LYS A 116 -20.81 -8.33 6.89
C LYS A 116 -21.49 -7.12 6.21
N ARG A 117 -20.70 -6.19 5.67
CA ARG A 117 -21.15 -4.99 4.93
C ARG A 117 -21.19 -5.26 3.42
N GLU A 118 -21.92 -6.31 3.03
CA GLU A 118 -21.94 -6.84 1.65
C GLU A 118 -22.43 -5.83 0.60
N ALA A 119 -23.42 -4.99 0.95
CA ALA A 119 -23.94 -3.98 0.02
C ALA A 119 -22.86 -2.96 -0.36
N GLU A 120 -22.12 -2.46 0.63
CA GLU A 120 -21.03 -1.51 0.39
C GLU A 120 -19.87 -2.15 -0.38
N ALA A 121 -19.51 -3.39 -0.05
CA ALA A 121 -18.48 -4.13 -0.77
C ALA A 121 -18.78 -4.23 -2.27
N LYS A 122 -20.03 -4.58 -2.65
CA LYS A 122 -20.44 -4.71 -4.04
C LYS A 122 -20.33 -3.41 -4.84
N GLU A 123 -20.58 -2.26 -4.22
CA GLU A 123 -20.43 -0.97 -4.89
C GLU A 123 -18.95 -0.69 -5.22
N PHE A 124 -18.04 -0.96 -4.28
CA PHE A 124 -16.60 -0.80 -4.52
C PHE A 124 -16.07 -1.76 -5.59
N GLU A 125 -16.52 -3.01 -5.58
CA GLU A 125 -16.14 -4.00 -6.60
C GLU A 125 -16.67 -3.65 -7.98
N LYS A 126 -17.92 -3.19 -8.07
CA LYS A 126 -18.50 -2.72 -9.33
C LYS A 126 -17.68 -1.57 -9.91
N ARG A 127 -17.25 -0.64 -9.06
CA ARG A 127 -16.36 0.45 -9.46
C ARG A 127 -15.00 -0.07 -9.93
N ALA A 128 -14.37 -0.98 -9.19
CA ALA A 128 -13.09 -1.58 -9.58
C ALA A 128 -13.19 -2.32 -10.93
N ALA A 129 -14.28 -3.06 -11.15
CA ALA A 129 -14.56 -3.74 -12.42
C ALA A 129 -14.74 -2.76 -13.57
N ALA A 130 -15.45 -1.64 -13.37
CA ALA A 130 -15.62 -0.60 -14.37
C ALA A 130 -14.28 0.04 -14.78
N ILE A 131 -13.38 0.28 -13.82
CA ILE A 131 -12.03 0.80 -14.08
C ILE A 131 -11.25 -0.20 -14.96
N ARG A 132 -11.27 -1.49 -14.62
CA ARG A 132 -10.59 -2.52 -15.42
C ARG A 132 -11.19 -2.72 -16.81
N ALA A 133 -12.50 -2.55 -16.95
CA ALA A 133 -13.20 -2.66 -18.23
C ALA A 133 -12.82 -1.54 -19.20
N LYS A 134 -12.63 -0.30 -18.71
CA LYS A 134 -12.20 0.86 -19.54
C LYS A 134 -10.83 0.69 -20.19
N ARG A 135 -10.00 -0.25 -19.70
CA ARG A 135 -8.64 -0.51 -20.20
C ARG A 135 -8.55 -1.64 -21.23
N ARG A 136 -9.68 -2.28 -21.55
CA ARG A 136 -9.77 -3.33 -22.60
C ARG A 136 -10.18 -2.70 -23.92
#